data_AF-M3HKM8-F1
#
_entry.id   AF-M3HKM8-F1
#
_cell.length_a   1.000
_cell.length_b   1.000
_cell.length_c   1.000
_cell.angle_alpha   90.00
_cell.angle_beta   90.00
_cell.angle_gamma   90.00
#
_symmetry.space_group_name_H-M   'P 1'
#
loop_
_entity.id
_entity.type
_entity.pdbx_description
1 polymer ?
#
loop_
_entity_poly.entity_id
_entity_poly.type
_entity_poly.pdbx_seq_one_letter_code
_entity_poly.pdbx_strand_id
1 'polypeptide(L)'
;MFRIWFVFVCFAFSLSLFSQDNSKLGEKEIRSSQRVRFINRSSARAGEEVRGTNEKVGSGLADILKKEPDKTHTQGGISITRIVPEGKKFGADVFAISEDSDYGHVNSIQRILAGFVKSNFGYDDKNSEILATYILYYNAIHRKDKSYIGRKYSNSVIKFVNPNSIGISRRYSEWPGKTQILIPLVEDVLGKDVHTDELEDEVNKELDKKKEGQSEKDKFGDLQNEKNRKELEEVKRRKEENQNKQKEISDREVKTDKELQELNKDPVKNKTQIAEKKKEKEQIQKEKESAQKEEQKLKEKEKEVVKKTKRGRIIRRILLLLLPTLQVPLNPILRVIRVIVNPEVIPVTRSRRRS
;
A
#
# COMPACT_ATOMS: atom_id res chain seq x y z
N MET A 1 55.62 -65.47 -22.09
CA MET A 1 56.13 -64.11 -21.85
C MET A 1 54.99 -63.12 -22.06
N PHE A 2 54.58 -62.45 -20.98
CA PHE A 2 53.53 -61.44 -20.93
C PHE A 2 53.88 -60.22 -21.80
N ARG A 3 52.93 -59.72 -22.61
CA ARG A 3 52.73 -58.27 -22.82
C ARG A 3 51.25 -57.98 -23.11
N ILE A 4 50.65 -57.27 -22.16
CA ILE A 4 49.32 -56.65 -22.18
C ILE A 4 49.38 -55.39 -23.06
N TRP A 5 48.35 -55.14 -23.87
CA TRP A 5 47.93 -53.76 -24.14
C TRP A 5 46.41 -53.69 -24.42
N PHE A 6 45.66 -53.25 -23.41
CA PHE A 6 44.28 -52.79 -23.52
C PHE A 6 44.29 -51.39 -24.13
N VAL A 7 43.64 -51.20 -25.28
CA VAL A 7 43.35 -49.86 -25.81
C VAL A 7 41.93 -49.49 -25.37
N PHE A 8 41.84 -48.69 -24.32
CA PHE A 8 40.61 -48.03 -23.87
C PHE A 8 40.47 -46.73 -24.68
N VAL A 9 39.54 -46.70 -25.64
CA VAL A 9 39.17 -45.48 -26.37
C VAL A 9 38.21 -44.68 -25.46
N CYS A 10 38.78 -43.77 -24.65
CA CYS A 10 38.02 -42.74 -23.96
C CYS A 10 37.64 -41.65 -24.97
N PHE A 11 36.43 -41.73 -25.51
CA PHE A 11 35.81 -40.65 -26.28
C PHE A 11 35.42 -39.51 -25.30
N ALA A 12 36.38 -38.66 -24.97
CA ALA A 12 36.15 -37.44 -24.21
C ALA A 12 35.50 -36.40 -25.14
N PHE A 13 34.19 -36.52 -25.31
CA PHE A 13 33.37 -35.46 -25.89
C PHE A 13 33.31 -34.30 -24.88
N SER A 14 34.32 -33.45 -24.92
CA SER A 14 34.33 -32.17 -24.21
C SER A 14 33.31 -31.26 -24.88
N LEU A 15 32.04 -31.40 -24.47
CA LEU A 15 31.07 -30.32 -24.58
C LEU A 15 31.64 -29.15 -23.79
N SER A 16 32.37 -28.28 -24.49
CA SER A 16 32.56 -26.91 -24.09
C SER A 16 31.16 -26.31 -24.02
N LEU A 17 30.55 -26.39 -22.83
CA LEU A 17 29.45 -25.55 -22.43
C LEU A 17 29.99 -24.12 -22.53
N PHE A 18 29.82 -23.51 -23.70
CA PHE A 18 29.74 -22.08 -23.82
C PHE A 18 28.67 -21.66 -22.83
N SER A 19 29.11 -21.20 -21.66
CA SER A 19 28.32 -20.38 -20.78
C SER A 19 27.94 -19.18 -21.63
N GLN A 20 26.74 -19.23 -22.21
CA GLN A 20 26.14 -18.08 -22.86
C GLN A 20 26.06 -17.03 -21.77
N ASP A 21 26.91 -16.01 -21.92
CA ASP A 21 26.92 -14.82 -21.10
C ASP A 21 25.51 -14.24 -21.18
N ASN A 22 24.69 -14.55 -20.16
CA ASN A 22 23.39 -13.94 -19.98
C ASN A 22 23.68 -12.46 -19.84
N SER A 23 23.47 -11.69 -20.91
CA SER A 23 23.61 -10.25 -20.93
C SER A 23 23.02 -9.72 -19.63
N LYS A 24 23.87 -9.28 -18.69
CA LYS A 24 23.42 -8.86 -17.37
C LYS A 24 22.53 -7.65 -17.57
N LEU A 25 21.23 -7.88 -17.68
CA LEU A 25 20.24 -6.83 -17.80
C LEU A 25 20.39 -5.95 -16.55
N GLY A 26 20.73 -4.69 -16.77
CA GLY A 26 20.91 -3.71 -15.70
C GLY A 26 19.67 -3.60 -14.83
N GLU A 27 19.81 -2.99 -13.66
CA GLU A 27 18.69 -2.83 -12.75
C GLU A 27 17.58 -1.99 -13.40
N LYS A 28 16.35 -2.51 -13.39
CA LYS A 28 15.21 -1.72 -13.85
C LYS A 28 15.04 -0.53 -12.91
N GLU A 29 15.22 0.66 -13.45
CA GLU A 29 15.08 1.90 -12.69
C GLU A 29 13.63 2.35 -12.59
N ILE A 30 13.31 3.03 -11.48
CA ILE A 30 12.07 3.76 -11.28
C ILE A 30 12.05 4.97 -12.23
N ARG A 31 11.30 4.88 -13.35
CA ARG A 31 11.37 5.84 -14.49
C ARG A 31 10.02 6.31 -15.04
N SER A 32 8.92 6.13 -14.32
CA SER A 32 7.56 6.39 -14.84
C SER A 32 7.11 7.86 -14.85
N SER A 33 7.97 8.79 -14.43
CA SER A 33 7.73 10.23 -14.56
C SER A 33 8.84 10.92 -15.37
N GLN A 34 8.46 11.78 -16.32
CA GLN A 34 9.40 12.66 -17.01
C GLN A 34 10.08 13.65 -16.04
N ARG A 35 9.38 14.06 -14.97
CA ARG A 35 9.86 15.02 -13.97
C ARG A 35 10.62 14.37 -12.82
N VAL A 36 10.36 13.10 -12.51
CA VAL A 36 11.10 12.34 -11.49
C VAL A 36 11.84 11.17 -12.13
N ARG A 37 12.98 11.48 -12.73
CA ARG A 37 13.99 10.48 -13.12
C ARG A 37 15.17 10.56 -12.15
N PHE A 38 15.37 9.48 -11.39
CA PHE A 38 16.52 9.34 -10.50
C PHE A 38 17.80 9.03 -11.30
N ILE A 39 18.93 9.53 -10.80
CA ILE A 39 20.27 9.35 -11.35
C ILE A 39 21.05 8.55 -10.32
N ASN A 40 21.29 7.28 -10.63
CA ASN A 40 22.02 6.34 -9.78
C ASN A 40 23.53 6.41 -10.05
N ARG A 41 24.33 5.97 -9.08
CA ARG A 41 25.79 5.82 -9.22
C ARG A 41 26.17 4.76 -10.25
N SER A 42 25.38 3.71 -10.34
CA SER A 42 25.57 2.60 -11.26
C SER A 42 24.21 2.05 -11.68
N SER A 43 24.14 1.47 -12.88
CA SER A 43 23.00 0.67 -13.35
C SER A 43 23.16 -0.83 -13.06
N ALA A 44 24.22 -1.22 -12.35
CA ALA A 44 24.47 -2.60 -11.98
C ALA A 44 23.36 -3.11 -11.06
N ARG A 45 22.87 -4.31 -11.35
CA ARG A 45 21.85 -4.96 -10.55
C ARG A 45 22.40 -5.34 -9.19
N ALA A 46 21.74 -4.91 -8.12
CA ALA A 46 22.06 -5.35 -6.77
C ALA A 46 21.95 -6.88 -6.65
N GLY A 47 22.94 -7.50 -6.00
CA GLY A 47 22.89 -8.91 -5.62
C GLY A 47 21.74 -9.19 -4.66
N GLU A 48 21.28 -10.44 -4.60
CA GLU A 48 20.15 -10.86 -3.77
C GLU A 48 20.35 -10.56 -2.28
N GLU A 49 21.59 -10.74 -1.79
CA GLU A 49 21.98 -10.39 -0.42
C GLU A 49 21.76 -8.90 -0.10
N VAL A 50 22.16 -8.01 -1.00
CA VAL A 50 21.97 -6.55 -0.84
C VAL A 50 20.49 -6.20 -0.86
N ARG A 51 19.70 -6.86 -1.72
CA ARG A 51 18.25 -6.66 -1.78
C ARG A 51 17.57 -7.08 -0.48
N GLY A 52 17.87 -8.28 0.02
CA GLY A 52 17.34 -8.79 1.28
C GLY A 52 17.81 -7.97 2.48
N THR A 53 19.05 -7.47 2.49
CA THR A 53 19.57 -6.59 3.54
C THR A 53 18.81 -5.27 3.59
N ASN A 54 18.55 -4.64 2.45
CA ASN A 54 17.77 -3.40 2.38
C ASN A 54 16.35 -3.57 2.94
N GLU A 55 15.65 -4.63 2.54
CA GLU A 55 14.31 -4.92 3.06
C GLU A 55 14.32 -5.16 4.57
N LYS A 56 15.32 -5.90 5.08
CA LYS A 56 15.52 -6.17 6.52
C LYS A 56 15.81 -4.92 7.33
N VAL A 57 16.54 -3.95 6.78
CA VAL A 57 16.74 -2.64 7.43
C VAL A 57 15.39 -1.95 7.63
N GLY A 58 14.55 -1.91 6.58
CA GLY A 58 13.22 -1.34 6.64
C GLY A 58 12.31 -2.00 7.68
N SER A 59 12.22 -3.33 7.64
CA SER A 59 11.38 -4.08 8.58
C SER A 59 11.89 -3.98 10.02
N GLY A 60 13.22 -4.00 10.23
CA GLY A 60 13.82 -3.83 11.54
C GLY A 60 13.50 -2.46 12.16
N LEU A 61 13.59 -1.39 11.38
CA LEU A 61 13.16 -0.06 11.80
C LEU A 61 11.67 -0.01 12.18
N ALA A 62 10.81 -0.66 11.40
CA ALA A 62 9.38 -0.76 11.70
C ALA A 62 9.12 -1.48 13.04
N ASP A 63 9.80 -2.60 13.27
CA ASP A 63 9.61 -3.43 14.46
C ASP A 63 10.06 -2.70 15.73
N ILE A 64 11.17 -1.96 15.66
CA ILE A 64 11.67 -1.16 16.78
C ILE A 64 10.74 0.04 17.01
N LEU A 65 10.32 0.74 15.95
CA LEU A 65 9.42 1.90 16.05
C LEU A 65 8.05 1.53 16.65
N LYS A 66 7.53 0.32 16.40
CA LYS A 66 6.32 -0.17 17.07
C LYS A 66 6.48 -0.35 18.57
N LYS A 67 7.66 -0.78 19.02
CA LYS A 67 7.98 -1.00 20.44
C LYS A 67 8.24 0.32 21.15
N GLU A 68 8.93 1.25 20.48
CA GLU A 68 9.35 2.53 21.04
C GLU A 68 8.96 3.68 20.10
N PRO A 69 7.66 4.05 20.03
CA PRO A 69 7.15 4.99 19.04
C PRO A 69 7.64 6.44 19.21
N ASP A 70 8.08 6.80 20.41
CA ASP A 70 8.44 8.19 20.75
C ASP A 70 9.94 8.50 20.60
N LYS A 71 10.72 7.55 20.06
CA LYS A 71 12.17 7.71 19.89
C LYS A 71 12.58 7.65 18.42
N THR A 72 13.72 8.29 18.13
CA THR A 72 14.42 8.12 16.87
C THR A 72 15.20 6.80 16.89
N HIS A 73 15.03 5.97 15.87
CA HIS A 73 15.73 4.71 15.71
C HIS A 73 16.62 4.75 14.48
N THR A 74 17.80 4.13 14.55
CA THR A 74 18.75 4.11 13.43
C THR A 74 19.17 2.70 13.11
N GLN A 75 19.17 2.37 11.82
CA GLN A 75 19.63 1.08 11.31
C GLN A 75 20.10 1.24 9.86
N GLY A 76 21.25 0.68 9.52
CA GLY A 76 21.78 0.71 8.15
C GLY A 76 22.02 2.11 7.59
N GLY A 77 22.34 3.11 8.41
CA GLY A 77 22.52 4.50 7.95
C GLY A 77 21.20 5.23 7.67
N ILE A 78 20.06 4.65 8.03
CA ILE A 78 18.75 5.29 8.01
C ILE A 78 18.27 5.53 9.44
N SER A 79 17.83 6.75 9.74
CA SER A 79 17.10 7.04 10.97
C SER A 79 15.61 7.26 10.71
N ILE A 80 14.74 6.74 11.57
CA ILE A 80 13.29 6.95 11.54
C ILE A 80 12.81 7.63 12.80
N THR A 81 11.93 8.63 12.66
CA THR A 81 11.19 9.24 13.77
C THR A 81 9.72 9.37 13.40
N ARG A 82 8.83 8.92 14.29
CA ARG A 82 7.39 9.08 14.11
C ARG A 82 6.91 10.36 14.75
N ILE A 83 6.12 11.11 13.99
CA ILE A 83 5.45 12.32 14.46
C ILE A 83 3.95 12.14 14.21
N VAL A 84 3.17 12.24 15.29
CA VAL A 84 1.73 12.01 15.21
C VAL A 84 1.01 13.13 14.44
N PRO A 85 -0.10 12.81 13.75
CA PRO A 85 -0.97 13.81 13.14
C PRO A 85 -1.56 14.78 14.17
N GLU A 86 -1.86 16.01 13.73
CA GLU A 86 -2.48 17.03 14.57
C GLU A 86 -3.72 17.60 13.87
N GLY A 87 -4.91 17.29 14.39
CA GLY A 87 -6.17 17.72 13.80
C GLY A 87 -6.32 17.19 12.36
N LYS A 88 -6.47 18.10 11.40
CA LYS A 88 -6.59 17.75 9.96
C LYS A 88 -5.26 17.70 9.21
N LYS A 89 -4.15 18.03 9.89
CA LYS A 89 -2.81 18.07 9.28
C LYS A 89 -2.10 16.73 9.47
N PHE A 90 -1.31 16.36 8.47
CA PHE A 90 -0.64 15.06 8.46
C PHE A 90 0.44 15.00 9.53
N GLY A 91 0.54 13.83 10.16
CA GLY A 91 1.76 13.40 10.82
C GLY A 91 2.76 12.90 9.78
N ALA A 92 3.91 12.43 10.23
CA ALA A 92 4.87 11.80 9.35
C ALA A 92 5.71 10.74 10.06
N ASP A 93 5.98 9.65 9.37
CA ASP A 93 7.17 8.85 9.61
C ASP A 93 8.30 9.47 8.78
N VAL A 94 9.31 10.03 9.45
CA VAL A 94 10.40 10.79 8.82
C VAL A 94 11.66 9.92 8.73
N PHE A 95 12.01 9.53 7.51
CA PHE A 95 13.23 8.78 7.17
C PHE A 95 14.36 9.76 6.83
N ALA A 96 15.42 9.83 7.64
CA ALA A 96 16.63 10.57 7.28
C ALA A 96 17.75 9.63 6.85
N ILE A 97 18.46 10.02 5.79
CA ILE A 97 19.65 9.29 5.31
C ILE A 97 20.89 9.93 5.93
N SER A 98 21.66 9.12 6.66
CA SER A 98 22.90 9.54 7.32
C SER A 98 23.97 9.95 6.30
N GLU A 99 24.93 10.76 6.72
CA GLU A 99 25.98 11.30 5.85
C GLU A 99 26.99 10.24 5.38
N ASP A 100 27.21 9.21 6.19
CA ASP A 100 28.06 8.06 5.95
C ASP A 100 27.40 6.95 5.11
N SER A 101 26.12 7.11 4.76
CA SER A 101 25.38 6.12 3.98
C SER A 101 25.84 6.05 2.52
N ASP A 102 26.13 4.84 2.02
CA ASP A 102 26.58 4.62 0.64
C ASP A 102 25.48 4.16 -0.32
N TYR A 103 24.24 4.63 -0.14
CA TYR A 103 23.15 4.25 -1.05
C TYR A 103 23.36 4.84 -2.46
N GLY A 104 23.89 4.02 -3.37
CA GLY A 104 24.18 4.43 -4.75
C GLY A 104 23.02 4.29 -5.73
N HIS A 105 21.94 3.60 -5.35
CA HIS A 105 20.81 3.30 -6.23
C HIS A 105 19.48 3.53 -5.52
N VAL A 106 18.53 4.19 -6.18
CA VAL A 106 17.22 4.56 -5.58
C VAL A 106 16.43 3.33 -5.13
N ASN A 107 16.51 2.24 -5.88
CA ASN A 107 15.89 0.97 -5.52
C ASN A 107 16.36 0.40 -4.17
N SER A 108 17.56 0.75 -3.67
CA SER A 108 17.96 0.39 -2.31
C SER A 108 17.09 1.09 -1.28
N ILE A 109 16.85 2.38 -1.47
CA ILE A 109 15.97 3.19 -0.61
C ILE A 109 14.51 2.72 -0.76
N GLN A 110 14.06 2.42 -1.99
CA GLN A 110 12.74 1.86 -2.25
C GLN A 110 12.51 0.54 -1.48
N ARG A 111 13.49 -0.36 -1.48
CA ARG A 111 13.41 -1.64 -0.75
C ARG A 111 13.32 -1.46 0.75
N ILE A 112 14.09 -0.51 1.30
CA ILE A 112 14.00 -0.15 2.72
C ILE A 112 12.59 0.39 3.04
N LEU A 113 12.08 1.31 2.23
CA LEU A 113 10.73 1.84 2.41
C LEU A 113 9.66 0.74 2.25
N ALA A 114 9.81 -0.17 1.31
CA ALA A 114 8.89 -1.28 1.11
C ALA A 114 8.89 -2.22 2.32
N GLY A 115 10.07 -2.62 2.81
CA GLY A 115 10.20 -3.43 4.03
C GLY A 115 9.59 -2.75 5.26
N PHE A 116 9.79 -1.44 5.39
CA PHE A 116 9.18 -0.65 6.45
C PHE A 116 7.66 -0.61 6.33
N VAL A 117 7.12 -0.26 5.16
CA VAL A 117 5.67 -0.13 4.96
C VAL A 117 4.96 -1.47 5.13
N LYS A 118 5.57 -2.55 4.63
CA LYS A 118 5.11 -3.93 4.83
C LYS A 118 4.98 -4.25 6.30
N SER A 119 6.07 -4.13 7.08
CA SER A 119 6.00 -4.47 8.50
C SER A 119 5.12 -3.49 9.25
N ASN A 120 5.30 -2.18 9.07
CA ASN A 120 4.66 -1.16 9.91
C ASN A 120 3.15 -1.03 9.69
N PHE A 121 2.67 -1.16 8.45
CA PHE A 121 1.26 -0.94 8.10
C PHE A 121 0.56 -2.20 7.57
N GLY A 122 1.26 -3.32 7.40
CA GLY A 122 0.66 -4.61 7.03
C GLY A 122 0.25 -4.76 5.57
N TYR A 123 0.82 -3.96 4.66
CA TYR A 123 0.66 -4.18 3.22
C TYR A 123 1.41 -5.44 2.78
N ASP A 124 0.91 -6.13 1.75
CA ASP A 124 1.65 -7.24 1.12
C ASP A 124 2.87 -6.73 0.33
N ASP A 125 3.71 -7.66 -0.15
CA ASP A 125 4.95 -7.32 -0.87
C ASP A 125 4.70 -6.41 -2.08
N LYS A 126 3.72 -6.78 -2.92
CA LYS A 126 3.39 -6.03 -4.13
C LYS A 126 2.95 -4.60 -3.80
N ASN A 127 2.02 -4.47 -2.84
CA ASN A 127 1.47 -3.18 -2.45
C ASN A 127 2.51 -2.31 -1.72
N SER A 128 3.41 -2.92 -0.96
CA SER A 128 4.51 -2.22 -0.29
C SER A 128 5.52 -1.63 -1.27
N GLU A 129 5.89 -2.37 -2.33
CA GLU A 129 6.74 -1.84 -3.39
C GLU A 129 6.09 -0.67 -4.14
N ILE A 130 4.80 -0.76 -4.44
CA ILE A 130 4.03 0.31 -5.09
C ILE A 130 4.01 1.56 -4.19
N LEU A 131 3.71 1.41 -2.90
CA LEU A 131 3.69 2.52 -1.95
C LEU A 131 5.06 3.16 -1.78
N ALA A 132 6.12 2.36 -1.64
CA ALA A 132 7.48 2.87 -1.55
C ALA A 132 7.86 3.72 -2.78
N THR A 133 7.42 3.30 -3.97
CA THR A 133 7.62 4.06 -5.21
C THR A 133 6.91 5.41 -5.16
N TYR A 134 5.63 5.43 -4.76
CA TYR A 134 4.85 6.66 -4.67
C TYR A 134 5.38 7.60 -3.58
N ILE A 135 5.82 7.07 -2.44
CA ILE A 135 6.49 7.84 -1.38
C ILE A 135 7.75 8.52 -1.94
N LEU A 136 8.58 7.81 -2.70
CA LEU A 136 9.78 8.39 -3.32
C LEU A 136 9.43 9.48 -4.33
N TYR A 137 8.44 9.26 -5.18
CA TYR A 137 7.98 10.28 -6.13
C TYR A 137 7.44 11.52 -5.44
N TYR A 138 6.55 11.34 -4.46
CA TYR A 138 6.01 12.42 -3.63
C TYR A 138 7.13 13.28 -3.03
N ASN A 139 8.14 12.63 -2.43
CA ASN A 139 9.26 13.32 -1.80
C ASN A 139 10.24 13.96 -2.79
N ALA A 140 10.34 13.45 -4.01
CA ALA A 140 11.13 14.07 -5.07
C ALA A 140 10.42 15.29 -5.67
N ILE A 141 9.09 15.23 -5.82
CA ILE A 141 8.25 16.33 -6.31
C ILE A 141 8.31 17.51 -5.32
N HIS A 142 8.16 17.24 -4.02
CA HIS A 142 8.11 18.27 -2.98
C HIS A 142 9.48 18.53 -2.30
N ARG A 143 10.59 18.19 -2.95
CA ARG A 143 11.94 18.40 -2.41
C ARG A 143 12.16 19.89 -2.09
N LYS A 144 12.51 20.20 -0.83
CA LYS A 144 12.70 21.57 -0.30
C LYS A 144 11.47 22.48 -0.38
N ASP A 145 10.28 21.95 -0.68
CA ASP A 145 9.06 22.77 -0.80
C ASP A 145 8.43 23.06 0.57
N LYS A 146 9.04 24.02 1.29
CA LYS A 146 8.59 24.43 2.63
C LYS A 146 7.14 24.89 2.63
N SER A 147 6.71 25.55 1.55
CA SER A 147 5.38 26.11 1.43
C SER A 147 4.34 24.99 1.38
N TYR A 148 4.60 23.96 0.58
CA TYR A 148 3.77 22.77 0.52
C TYR A 148 3.69 22.05 1.87
N ILE A 149 4.84 21.77 2.47
CA ILE A 149 4.92 21.07 3.75
C ILE A 149 4.22 21.85 4.86
N GLY A 150 4.40 23.18 4.92
CA GLY A 150 3.76 24.06 5.90
C GLY A 150 2.23 24.03 5.84
N ARG A 151 1.65 23.82 4.65
CA ARG A 151 0.20 23.71 4.46
C ARG A 151 -0.34 22.34 4.88
N LYS A 152 0.37 21.26 4.53
CA LYS A 152 -0.14 19.88 4.63
C LYS A 152 0.16 19.19 5.95
N TYR A 153 1.33 19.45 6.54
CA TYR A 153 1.81 18.74 7.72
C TYR A 153 1.60 19.51 9.02
N SER A 154 1.62 18.76 10.11
CA SER A 154 1.46 19.26 11.48
C SER A 154 2.62 20.19 11.88
N ASN A 155 2.39 21.01 12.90
CA ASN A 155 3.43 21.94 13.36
C ASN A 155 4.62 21.18 13.95
N SER A 156 4.37 20.04 14.60
CA SER A 156 5.44 19.16 15.10
C SER A 156 6.30 18.60 13.97
N VAL A 157 5.71 18.20 12.83
CA VAL A 157 6.49 17.77 11.65
C VAL A 157 7.36 18.92 11.16
N ILE A 158 6.77 20.10 10.96
CA ILE A 158 7.47 21.28 10.44
C ILE A 158 8.66 21.67 11.33
N LYS A 159 8.52 21.57 12.65
CA LYS A 159 9.60 21.84 13.61
C LYS A 159 10.73 20.82 13.57
N PHE A 160 10.40 19.56 13.31
CA PHE A 160 11.37 18.47 13.28
C PHE A 160 12.20 18.45 11.99
N VAL A 161 11.55 18.69 10.85
CA VAL A 161 12.21 18.55 9.56
C VAL A 161 13.14 19.71 9.25
N ASN A 162 14.31 19.42 8.67
CA ASN A 162 15.24 20.44 8.22
C ASN A 162 14.88 20.85 6.78
N PRO A 163 14.56 22.14 6.53
CA PRO A 163 14.11 22.60 5.24
C PRO A 163 15.06 22.35 4.06
N ASN A 164 16.36 22.19 4.34
CA ASN A 164 17.37 21.90 3.32
C ASN A 164 17.45 20.42 2.98
N SER A 165 16.91 19.52 3.81
CA SER A 165 16.93 18.06 3.61
C SER A 165 15.56 17.46 3.33
N ILE A 166 14.42 18.13 3.58
CA ILE A 166 13.08 17.57 3.28
C ILE A 166 12.94 17.14 1.83
N GLY A 167 12.46 15.92 1.62
CA GLY A 167 12.34 15.23 0.35
C GLY A 167 13.62 14.48 -0.02
N ILE A 168 13.64 13.93 -1.23
CA ILE A 168 14.81 13.23 -1.79
C ILE A 168 15.26 13.88 -3.10
N SER A 169 16.58 14.06 -3.29
CA SER A 169 17.10 14.56 -4.55
C SER A 169 16.91 13.53 -5.67
N ARG A 170 16.93 13.97 -6.92
CA ARG A 170 17.00 13.05 -8.06
C ARG A 170 18.39 12.45 -8.23
N ARG A 171 19.44 13.00 -7.63
CA ARG A 171 20.84 12.56 -7.82
C ARG A 171 21.37 11.85 -6.59
N TYR A 172 21.96 10.66 -6.78
CA TYR A 172 22.50 9.85 -5.68
C TYR A 172 23.50 10.59 -4.80
N SER A 173 24.36 11.43 -5.38
CA SER A 173 25.39 12.17 -4.65
C SER A 173 24.84 13.24 -3.70
N GLU A 174 23.54 13.52 -3.75
CA GLU A 174 22.85 14.44 -2.86
C GLU A 174 21.94 13.73 -1.86
N TRP A 175 22.00 12.39 -1.77
CA TRP A 175 21.20 11.66 -0.79
C TRP A 175 21.81 11.67 0.62
N PRO A 176 23.09 11.29 0.82
CA PRO A 176 23.67 11.19 2.16
C PRO A 176 23.68 12.54 2.87
N GLY A 177 23.20 12.56 4.12
CA GLY A 177 23.12 13.75 4.98
C GLY A 177 22.16 14.86 4.52
N LYS A 178 21.51 14.69 3.36
CA LYS A 178 20.74 15.76 2.68
C LYS A 178 19.32 15.32 2.29
N THR A 179 18.84 14.22 2.88
CA THR A 179 17.54 13.62 2.56
C THR A 179 16.75 13.33 3.83
N GLN A 180 15.51 13.81 3.86
CA GLN A 180 14.47 13.49 4.84
C GLN A 180 13.18 13.15 4.09
N ILE A 181 12.92 11.86 3.91
CA ILE A 181 11.73 11.34 3.24
C ILE A 181 10.57 11.33 4.25
N LEU A 182 9.46 11.93 3.85
CA LEU A 182 8.22 11.99 4.63
C LEU A 182 7.24 10.94 4.13
N ILE A 183 6.80 10.05 5.01
CA ILE A 183 5.65 9.18 4.77
C ILE A 183 4.45 9.87 5.44
N PRO A 184 3.49 10.44 4.69
CA PRO A 184 2.36 11.16 5.28
C PRO A 184 1.48 10.20 6.07
N LEU A 185 1.22 10.53 7.33
CA LEU A 185 0.39 9.73 8.22
C LEU A 185 -0.97 10.39 8.47
N VAL A 186 -1.98 9.54 8.55
CA VAL A 186 -3.31 9.87 9.08
C VAL A 186 -3.65 9.00 10.26
N GLU A 187 -4.41 9.57 11.18
CA GLU A 187 -5.07 8.84 12.23
C GLU A 187 -6.54 8.68 11.86
N ASP A 188 -6.99 7.43 11.89
CA ASP A 188 -8.35 7.07 11.53
C ASP A 188 -8.92 6.10 12.57
N VAL A 189 -10.24 5.91 12.53
CA VAL A 189 -11.00 5.01 13.41
C VAL A 189 -10.49 3.58 13.34
N LEU A 190 -9.90 3.18 12.21
CA LEU A 190 -9.34 1.85 12.00
C LEU A 190 -7.91 1.71 12.52
N GLY A 191 -7.21 2.83 12.75
CA GLY A 191 -5.82 2.87 13.17
C GLY A 191 -5.03 3.95 12.45
N LYS A 192 -3.71 3.91 12.61
CA LYS A 192 -2.77 4.79 11.91
C LYS A 192 -2.33 4.16 10.61
N ASP A 193 -2.31 4.94 9.54
CA ASP A 193 -1.96 4.45 8.20
C ASP A 193 -1.33 5.56 7.34
N VAL A 194 -0.74 5.16 6.22
CA VAL A 194 -0.24 6.05 5.18
C VAL A 194 -1.40 6.78 4.50
N HIS A 195 -1.27 8.09 4.28
CA HIS A 195 -2.26 8.87 3.54
C HIS A 195 -2.18 8.61 2.03
N THR A 196 -2.68 7.46 1.58
CA THR A 196 -2.55 7.02 0.18
C THR A 196 -3.24 7.94 -0.83
N ASP A 197 -4.35 8.59 -0.48
CA ASP A 197 -5.02 9.54 -1.38
C ASP A 197 -4.16 10.77 -1.70
N GLU A 198 -3.36 11.25 -0.74
CA GLU A 198 -2.46 12.39 -0.92
C GLU A 198 -1.27 12.00 -1.82
N LEU A 199 -0.76 10.78 -1.65
CA LEU A 199 0.26 10.22 -2.54
C LEU A 199 -0.30 10.10 -3.97
N GLU A 200 -1.50 9.57 -4.12
CA GLU A 200 -2.17 9.44 -5.43
C GLU A 200 -2.34 10.80 -6.10
N ASP A 201 -2.94 11.75 -5.41
CA ASP A 201 -3.31 13.06 -5.95
C ASP A 201 -2.08 13.84 -6.43
N GLU A 202 -0.98 13.84 -5.67
CA GLU A 202 0.23 14.58 -6.05
C GLU A 202 1.05 13.84 -7.10
N VAL A 203 1.25 12.53 -6.96
CA VAL A 203 2.10 11.77 -7.88
C VAL A 203 1.43 11.60 -9.23
N ASN A 204 0.11 11.35 -9.29
CA ASN A 204 -0.59 11.12 -10.57
C ASN A 204 -0.61 12.35 -11.49
N LYS A 205 -0.50 13.56 -10.93
CA LYS A 205 -0.36 14.80 -11.70
C LYS A 205 0.96 14.85 -12.48
N GLU A 206 1.99 14.22 -11.95
CA GLU A 206 3.37 14.31 -12.41
C GLU A 206 3.84 13.05 -13.17
N LEU A 207 3.12 11.95 -13.05
CA LEU A 207 3.32 10.74 -13.87
C LEU A 207 2.93 11.00 -15.33
N ASP A 208 3.76 10.48 -16.24
CA ASP A 208 3.53 10.69 -17.67
C ASP A 208 2.24 9.99 -18.15
N LYS A 209 1.72 10.45 -19.29
CA LYS A 209 0.55 9.83 -19.94
C LYS A 209 0.92 8.65 -20.84
N LYS A 210 2.19 8.22 -20.83
CA LYS A 210 2.65 7.10 -21.65
C LYS A 210 2.35 5.79 -20.94
N LYS A 211 2.68 4.67 -21.59
CA LYS A 211 2.42 3.32 -21.08
C LYS A 211 3.00 3.08 -19.68
N GLU A 212 4.18 3.63 -19.38
CA GLU A 212 4.81 3.45 -18.07
C GLU A 212 4.13 4.25 -16.96
N GLY A 213 3.88 5.55 -17.16
CA GLY A 213 3.14 6.37 -16.19
C GLY A 213 1.72 5.87 -15.98
N GLN A 214 1.02 5.46 -17.03
CA GLN A 214 -0.32 4.87 -16.92
C GLN A 214 -0.28 3.54 -16.15
N SER A 215 0.71 2.68 -16.41
CA SER A 215 0.84 1.42 -15.67
C SER A 215 1.05 1.63 -14.17
N GLU A 216 1.82 2.65 -13.77
CA GLU A 216 1.98 2.96 -12.33
C GLU A 216 0.71 3.56 -11.72
N LYS A 217 -0.08 4.34 -12.47
CA LYS A 217 -1.41 4.80 -12.03
C LYS A 217 -2.37 3.64 -11.81
N ASP A 218 -2.38 2.69 -12.74
CA ASP A 218 -3.28 1.52 -12.67
C ASP A 218 -2.93 0.64 -11.47
N LYS A 219 -1.63 0.37 -11.24
CA LYS A 219 -1.16 -0.40 -10.06
C LYS A 219 -1.54 0.28 -8.75
N PHE A 220 -1.35 1.59 -8.63
CA PHE A 220 -1.74 2.32 -7.42
C PHE A 220 -3.27 2.36 -7.26
N GLY A 221 -4.01 2.49 -8.35
CA GLY A 221 -5.46 2.39 -8.33
C GLY A 221 -5.96 1.00 -7.90
N ASP A 222 -5.29 -0.08 -8.30
CA ASP A 222 -5.56 -1.43 -7.78
C ASP A 222 -5.32 -1.51 -6.27
N LEU A 223 -4.18 -0.99 -5.79
CA LEU A 223 -3.85 -0.91 -4.37
C LEU A 223 -4.93 -0.14 -3.59
N GLN A 224 -5.35 1.02 -4.10
CA GLN A 224 -6.36 1.85 -3.45
C GLN A 224 -7.72 1.14 -3.38
N ASN A 225 -8.09 0.38 -4.42
CA ASN A 225 -9.30 -0.41 -4.41
C ASN A 225 -9.23 -1.59 -3.42
N GLU A 226 -8.09 -2.27 -3.34
CA GLU A 226 -7.87 -3.33 -2.36
C GLU A 226 -7.93 -2.80 -0.93
N LYS A 227 -7.27 -1.67 -0.66
CA LYS A 227 -7.31 -0.95 0.61
C LYS A 227 -8.74 -0.59 1.00
N ASN A 228 -9.48 0.08 0.11
CA ASN A 228 -10.87 0.45 0.36
C ASN A 228 -11.77 -0.77 0.63
N ARG A 229 -11.53 -1.90 -0.05
CA ARG A 229 -12.26 -3.14 0.23
C ARG A 229 -11.96 -3.67 1.62
N LYS A 230 -10.67 -3.75 2.02
CA LYS A 230 -10.26 -4.19 3.35
C LYS A 230 -10.80 -3.28 4.45
N GLU A 231 -10.74 -1.95 4.25
CA GLU A 231 -11.32 -0.98 5.18
C GLU A 231 -12.84 -1.15 5.32
N LEU A 232 -13.56 -1.39 4.22
CA LEU A 232 -15.01 -1.59 4.28
C LEU A 232 -15.40 -2.85 5.06
N GLU A 233 -14.70 -3.96 4.84
CA GLU A 233 -14.95 -5.21 5.59
C GLU A 233 -14.61 -5.04 7.07
N GLU A 234 -13.50 -4.37 7.39
CA GLU A 234 -13.13 -4.06 8.77
C GLU A 234 -14.14 -3.13 9.46
N VAL A 235 -14.66 -2.11 8.77
CA VAL A 235 -15.71 -1.23 9.31
C VAL A 235 -16.98 -2.02 9.61
N LYS A 236 -17.39 -2.94 8.72
CA LYS A 236 -18.56 -3.81 8.98
C LYS A 236 -18.33 -4.69 10.21
N ARG A 237 -17.17 -5.33 10.31
CA ARG A 237 -16.81 -6.17 11.47
C ARG A 237 -16.86 -5.37 12.77
N ARG A 238 -16.25 -4.18 12.82
CA ARG A 238 -16.29 -3.32 14.01
C ARG A 238 -17.69 -2.81 14.34
N LYS A 239 -18.55 -2.60 13.35
CA LYS A 239 -19.95 -2.25 13.59
C LYS A 239 -20.73 -3.39 14.23
N GLU A 240 -20.54 -4.62 13.76
CA GLU A 240 -21.15 -5.80 14.37
C GLU A 240 -20.67 -5.98 15.81
N GLU A 241 -19.37 -5.83 16.06
CA GLU A 241 -18.79 -5.85 17.40
C GLU A 241 -19.36 -4.75 18.31
N ASN A 242 -19.47 -3.52 17.80
CA ASN A 242 -20.03 -2.40 18.54
C ASN A 242 -21.53 -2.59 18.83
N GLN A 243 -22.29 -3.19 17.90
CA GLN A 243 -23.70 -3.54 18.12
C GLN A 243 -23.85 -4.59 19.22
N ASN A 244 -23.00 -5.63 19.23
CA ASN A 244 -23.00 -6.64 20.28
C ASN A 244 -22.63 -6.03 21.64
N LYS A 245 -21.59 -5.18 21.70
CA LYS A 245 -21.25 -4.42 22.90
C LYS A 245 -22.41 -3.56 23.40
N GLN A 246 -23.13 -2.87 22.52
CA GLN A 246 -24.29 -2.07 22.91
C GLN A 246 -25.43 -2.92 23.49
N LYS A 247 -25.67 -4.13 22.96
CA LYS A 247 -26.64 -5.08 23.54
C LYS A 247 -26.21 -5.52 24.94
N GLU A 248 -24.95 -5.92 25.11
CA GLU A 248 -24.40 -6.31 26.41
C GLU A 248 -24.45 -5.16 27.44
N ILE A 249 -24.17 -3.92 27.02
CA ILE A 249 -24.32 -2.72 27.85
C ILE A 249 -25.79 -2.53 28.25
N SER A 250 -26.73 -2.69 27.32
CA SER A 250 -28.16 -2.55 27.59
C SER A 250 -28.68 -3.61 28.56
N ASP A 251 -28.26 -4.87 28.40
CA ASP A 251 -28.65 -5.97 29.29
C ASP A 251 -28.09 -5.77 30.71
N ARG A 252 -26.84 -5.32 30.81
CA ARG A 252 -26.23 -4.92 32.09
C ARG A 252 -26.97 -3.75 32.73
N GLU A 253 -27.31 -2.71 31.97
CA GLU A 253 -28.08 -1.55 32.46
C GLU A 253 -29.42 -1.99 33.04
N VAL A 254 -30.19 -2.83 32.32
CA VAL A 254 -31.47 -3.37 32.79
C VAL A 254 -31.30 -4.21 34.06
N LYS A 255 -30.25 -5.03 34.13
CA LYS A 255 -29.96 -5.86 35.32
C LYS A 255 -29.59 -4.99 36.52
N THR A 256 -28.68 -4.03 36.36
CA THR A 256 -28.28 -3.10 37.42
C THR A 256 -29.45 -2.24 37.89
N ASP A 257 -30.36 -1.84 37.00
CA ASP A 257 -31.56 -1.08 37.36
C ASP A 257 -32.56 -1.92 38.17
N LYS A 258 -32.76 -3.19 37.81
CA LYS A 258 -33.59 -4.12 38.61
C LYS A 258 -32.99 -4.34 40.00
N GLU A 259 -31.68 -4.60 40.08
CA GLU A 259 -30.98 -4.78 41.37
C GLU A 259 -31.04 -3.51 42.23
N LEU A 260 -30.87 -2.32 41.63
CA LEU A 260 -31.04 -1.05 42.34
C LEU A 260 -32.48 -0.87 42.86
N GLN A 261 -33.50 -1.21 42.07
CA GLN A 261 -34.89 -1.15 42.52
C GLN A 261 -35.16 -2.08 43.71
N GLU A 262 -34.58 -3.28 43.72
CA GLU A 262 -34.70 -4.22 44.85
C GLU A 262 -33.97 -3.74 46.10
N LEU A 263 -32.72 -3.27 45.96
CA LEU A 263 -31.93 -2.78 47.09
C LEU A 263 -32.55 -1.53 47.75
N ASN A 264 -33.23 -0.69 46.97
CA ASN A 264 -33.93 0.50 47.46
C ASN A 264 -35.20 0.20 48.26
N LYS A 265 -35.68 -1.05 48.33
CA LYS A 265 -36.79 -1.44 49.22
C LYS A 265 -36.40 -1.32 50.70
N ASP A 266 -35.13 -1.56 51.04
CA ASP A 266 -34.56 -1.42 52.39
C ASP A 266 -33.24 -0.60 52.39
N PRO A 267 -33.33 0.73 52.18
CA PRO A 267 -32.16 1.56 51.89
C PRO A 267 -31.18 1.72 53.06
N VAL A 268 -31.65 1.56 54.31
CA VAL A 268 -30.81 1.66 55.51
C VAL A 268 -29.88 0.45 55.65
N LYS A 269 -30.38 -0.76 55.32
CA LYS A 269 -29.62 -2.02 55.39
C LYS A 269 -28.67 -2.19 54.21
N ASN A 270 -29.05 -1.70 53.03
CA ASN A 270 -28.34 -1.95 51.77
C ASN A 270 -27.46 -0.78 51.29
N LYS A 271 -27.19 0.21 52.15
CA LYS A 271 -26.51 1.47 51.80
C LYS A 271 -25.22 1.29 51.00
N THR A 272 -24.36 0.35 51.40
CA THR A 272 -23.08 0.07 50.73
C THR A 272 -23.28 -0.50 49.33
N GLN A 273 -24.18 -1.48 49.17
CA GLN A 273 -24.47 -2.12 47.89
C GLN A 273 -25.15 -1.15 46.90
N ILE A 274 -25.99 -0.25 47.39
CA ILE A 274 -26.59 0.83 46.59
C ILE A 274 -25.51 1.76 46.04
N ALA A 275 -24.51 2.12 46.86
CA ALA A 275 -23.42 2.98 46.43
C ALA A 275 -22.54 2.30 45.35
N GLU A 276 -22.24 1.01 45.50
CA GLU A 276 -21.51 0.22 44.50
C GLU A 276 -22.29 0.12 43.17
N LYS A 277 -23.58 -0.21 43.23
CA LYS A 277 -24.43 -0.33 42.03
C LYS A 277 -24.64 0.99 41.32
N LYS A 278 -24.67 2.12 42.04
CA LYS A 278 -24.67 3.46 41.42
C LYS A 278 -23.38 3.75 40.66
N LYS A 279 -22.21 3.38 41.22
CA LYS A 279 -20.92 3.50 40.51
C LYS A 279 -20.88 2.62 39.27
N GLU A 280 -21.38 1.38 39.36
CA GLU A 280 -21.51 0.47 38.22
C GLU A 280 -22.39 1.09 37.12
N LYS A 281 -23.53 1.70 37.49
CA LYS A 281 -24.41 2.42 36.55
C LYS A 281 -23.73 3.61 35.88
N GLU A 282 -22.95 4.40 36.62
CA GLU A 282 -22.15 5.48 36.03
C GLU A 282 -21.10 4.96 35.03
N GLN A 283 -20.47 3.82 35.33
CA GLN A 283 -19.53 3.17 34.41
C GLN A 283 -20.24 2.66 33.15
N ILE A 284 -21.40 2.01 33.29
CA ILE A 284 -22.25 1.56 32.18
C ILE A 284 -22.64 2.75 31.29
N GLN A 285 -23.01 3.89 31.88
CA GLN A 285 -23.34 5.09 31.12
C GLN A 285 -22.15 5.63 30.32
N LYS A 286 -20.94 5.64 30.90
CA LYS A 286 -19.71 6.02 30.18
C LYS A 286 -19.39 5.06 29.04
N GLU A 287 -19.53 3.75 29.26
CA GLU A 287 -19.35 2.72 28.24
C GLU A 287 -20.37 2.90 27.09
N LYS A 288 -21.63 3.19 27.42
CA LYS A 288 -22.71 3.46 26.45
C LYS A 288 -22.41 4.68 25.58
N GLU A 289 -21.97 5.78 26.19
CA GLU A 289 -21.58 6.99 25.46
C GLU A 289 -20.36 6.74 24.56
N SER A 290 -19.38 5.97 25.03
CA SER A 290 -18.22 5.59 24.23
C SER A 290 -18.62 4.75 23.00
N ALA A 291 -19.47 3.73 23.19
CA ALA A 291 -19.97 2.88 22.11
C ALA A 291 -20.83 3.64 21.10
N GLN A 292 -21.61 4.63 21.55
CA GLN A 292 -22.37 5.52 20.66
C GLN A 292 -21.47 6.44 19.83
N LYS A 293 -20.41 7.00 20.45
CA LYS A 293 -19.40 7.80 19.73
C LYS A 293 -18.66 6.97 18.70
N GLU A 294 -18.30 5.73 19.04
CA GLU A 294 -17.67 4.79 18.11
C GLU A 294 -18.60 4.46 16.93
N GLU A 295 -19.90 4.24 17.19
CA GLU A 295 -20.90 4.00 16.13
C GLU A 295 -20.99 5.14 15.12
N GLN A 296 -21.01 6.39 15.61
CA GLN A 296 -21.06 7.57 14.76
C GLN A 296 -19.82 7.67 13.87
N LYS A 297 -18.63 7.48 14.46
CA LYS A 297 -17.35 7.47 13.74
C LYS A 297 -17.29 6.37 12.68
N LEU A 298 -17.74 5.15 13.00
CA LEU A 298 -17.80 4.03 12.04
C LEU A 298 -18.80 4.29 10.91
N LYS A 299 -19.94 4.95 11.18
CA LYS A 299 -20.91 5.37 10.14
C LYS A 299 -20.33 6.41 9.20
N GLU A 300 -19.59 7.39 9.70
CA GLU A 300 -18.91 8.39 8.87
C GLU A 300 -17.84 7.74 7.99
N LYS A 301 -17.00 6.88 8.58
CA LYS A 301 -15.97 6.15 7.85
C LYS A 301 -16.56 5.25 6.76
N GLU A 302 -17.64 4.51 7.03
CA GLU A 302 -18.31 3.71 6.00
C GLU A 302 -18.75 4.57 4.81
N LYS A 303 -19.39 5.72 5.07
CA LYS A 303 -19.83 6.65 4.02
C LYS A 303 -18.65 7.15 3.18
N GLU A 304 -17.53 7.46 3.83
CA GLU A 304 -16.31 7.90 3.17
C GLU A 304 -15.75 6.80 2.23
N VAL A 305 -15.56 5.58 2.74
CA VAL A 305 -15.01 4.45 1.99
C VAL A 305 -15.92 4.07 0.82
N VAL A 306 -17.25 4.08 1.02
CA VAL A 306 -18.22 3.84 -0.05
C VAL A 306 -18.13 4.92 -1.13
N LYS A 307 -17.96 6.20 -0.75
CA LYS A 307 -17.80 7.30 -1.70
C LYS A 307 -16.51 7.15 -2.52
N LYS A 308 -15.38 6.80 -1.90
CA LYS A 308 -14.12 6.50 -2.58
C LYS A 308 -14.25 5.34 -3.55
N THR A 309 -14.87 4.24 -3.12
CA THR A 309 -15.12 3.05 -3.96
C THR A 309 -16.00 3.36 -5.17
N LYS A 310 -17.04 4.20 -5.01
CA LYS A 310 -17.90 4.64 -6.12
C LYS A 310 -17.12 5.51 -7.12
N ARG A 311 -16.31 6.46 -6.63
CA ARG A 311 -15.44 7.28 -7.49
C ARG A 311 -14.49 6.41 -8.32
N GLY A 312 -13.81 5.45 -7.69
CA GLY A 312 -12.93 4.51 -8.39
C GLY A 312 -13.65 3.70 -9.48
N ARG A 313 -14.86 3.21 -9.20
CA ARG A 313 -15.68 2.49 -10.19
C ARG A 313 -16.11 3.36 -11.36
N ILE A 314 -16.52 4.60 -11.12
CA ILE A 314 -16.92 5.54 -12.19
C ILE A 314 -15.71 5.84 -13.09
N ILE A 315 -14.55 6.12 -12.51
CA ILE A 315 -13.32 6.39 -13.26
C ILE A 315 -12.94 5.18 -14.12
N ARG A 316 -12.97 3.96 -13.56
CA ARG A 316 -12.69 2.73 -14.34
C ARG A 316 -13.66 2.53 -15.49
N ARG A 317 -14.95 2.78 -15.29
CA ARG A 317 -15.97 2.62 -16.34
C ARG A 317 -15.77 3.64 -17.47
N ILE A 318 -15.43 4.88 -17.14
CA ILE A 318 -15.10 5.92 -18.13
C ILE A 318 -13.82 5.54 -18.89
N LEU A 319 -12.79 5.05 -18.20
CA LEU A 319 -11.53 4.62 -18.81
C LEU A 319 -11.73 3.44 -19.77
N LEU A 320 -12.56 2.46 -19.39
CA LEU A 320 -12.95 1.32 -20.23
C LEU A 320 -13.74 1.74 -21.49
N LEU A 321 -14.55 2.79 -21.39
CA LEU A 321 -15.30 3.33 -22.53
C LEU A 321 -14.43 4.21 -23.45
N LEU A 322 -13.33 4.77 -22.93
CA LEU A 322 -12.38 5.62 -23.67
C LEU A 322 -11.19 4.84 -24.24
N LEU A 323 -11.05 3.54 -23.96
CA LEU A 323 -10.08 2.66 -24.62
C LEU A 323 -10.75 2.04 -25.86
N PRO A 324 -10.58 2.60 -27.08
CA PRO A 324 -10.96 1.87 -28.27
C PRO A 324 -10.11 0.58 -28.32
N THR A 325 -10.80 -0.53 -28.55
CA THR A 325 -10.27 -1.87 -28.75
C THR A 325 -8.98 -1.85 -29.57
N LEU A 326 -7.83 -2.03 -28.91
CA LEU A 326 -6.64 -2.59 -29.53
C LEU A 326 -6.88 -4.10 -29.69
N GLN A 327 -7.82 -4.42 -30.60
CA GLN A 327 -7.88 -5.73 -31.22
C GLN A 327 -6.73 -5.74 -32.22
N VAL A 328 -5.57 -6.19 -31.75
CA VAL A 328 -4.48 -6.58 -32.65
C VAL A 328 -5.06 -7.68 -33.55
N PRO A 329 -5.12 -7.51 -34.89
CA PRO A 329 -5.53 -8.60 -35.74
C PRO A 329 -4.48 -9.70 -35.64
N LEU A 330 -4.87 -10.88 -35.15
CA LEU A 330 -4.12 -12.10 -35.38
C LEU A 330 -3.98 -12.27 -36.89
N ASN A 331 -2.74 -12.26 -37.33
CA ASN A 331 -2.28 -12.44 -38.70
C ASN A 331 -2.98 -13.64 -39.37
N PRO A 332 -3.70 -13.49 -40.51
CA PRO A 332 -4.35 -14.60 -41.18
C PRO A 332 -3.40 -15.21 -42.21
N ILE A 333 -2.34 -15.88 -41.75
CA ILE A 333 -1.53 -16.79 -42.58
C ILE A 333 -1.49 -18.13 -41.87
N LEU A 334 -2.61 -18.86 -41.93
CA LEU A 334 -2.75 -20.32 -41.81
C LEU A 334 -4.25 -20.66 -41.83
N ARG A 335 -4.87 -20.44 -42.98
CA ARG A 335 -6.11 -21.12 -43.37
C ARG A 335 -5.83 -21.82 -44.70
N VAL A 336 -5.19 -22.98 -44.60
CA VAL A 336 -5.17 -23.98 -45.67
C VAL A 336 -5.90 -25.19 -45.12
N ILE A 337 -6.80 -25.74 -45.95
CA ILE A 337 -7.66 -26.90 -45.75
C ILE A 337 -9.02 -26.62 -45.09
N ARG A 338 -10.01 -26.32 -45.94
CA ARG A 338 -11.42 -26.71 -45.73
C ARG A 338 -11.92 -27.30 -47.04
N VAL A 339 -12.07 -28.62 -47.09
CA VAL A 339 -12.57 -29.38 -48.24
C VAL A 339 -13.47 -30.50 -47.70
N ILE A 340 -14.73 -30.50 -48.18
CA ILE A 340 -15.77 -31.57 -48.14
C ILE A 340 -16.50 -31.68 -46.76
N VAL A 341 -17.83 -31.58 -46.60
CA VAL A 341 -18.99 -32.19 -47.28
C VAL A 341 -20.31 -31.38 -47.06
N ASN A 342 -21.06 -31.13 -48.16
CA ASN A 342 -22.53 -30.98 -48.38
C ASN A 342 -23.47 -30.14 -47.47
N PRO A 343 -24.47 -29.44 -48.07
CA PRO A 343 -25.68 -30.11 -48.59
C PRO A 343 -26.18 -29.65 -49.97
N GLU A 344 -26.69 -30.61 -50.74
CA GLU A 344 -27.62 -30.44 -51.85
C GLU A 344 -28.94 -29.81 -51.37
N VAL A 345 -29.48 -28.82 -52.10
CA VAL A 345 -30.87 -28.81 -52.61
C VAL A 345 -30.92 -27.88 -53.85
N ILE A 346 -31.44 -28.44 -54.94
CA ILE A 346 -31.61 -27.93 -56.31
C ILE A 346 -32.82 -26.95 -56.41
N PRO A 347 -32.86 -26.02 -57.39
CA PRO A 347 -33.76 -24.86 -57.41
C PRO A 347 -35.07 -25.11 -58.16
N VAL A 348 -36.10 -24.28 -57.91
CA VAL A 348 -37.30 -24.21 -58.75
C VAL A 348 -37.68 -22.76 -59.05
N THR A 349 -37.55 -22.39 -60.32
CA THR A 349 -38.17 -21.22 -60.95
C THR A 349 -39.46 -21.64 -61.67
N ARG A 350 -40.59 -20.95 -61.44
CA ARG A 350 -41.39 -20.23 -62.47
C ARG A 350 -42.80 -19.85 -62.01
N SER A 351 -43.02 -18.54 -62.03
CA SER A 351 -44.15 -17.78 -62.60
C SER A 351 -45.56 -18.43 -62.76
N ARG A 352 -46.53 -17.80 -62.08
CA ARG A 352 -47.73 -17.10 -62.61
C ARG A 352 -48.80 -17.86 -63.44
N ARG A 353 -50.04 -17.48 -63.09
CA ARG A 353 -51.33 -17.51 -63.83
C ARG A 353 -52.07 -18.85 -63.77
N ARG A 354 -53.39 -18.92 -63.56
CA ARG A 354 -54.49 -17.93 -63.67
C ARG A 354 -55.73 -18.50 -62.93
N SER A 355 -56.69 -17.59 -62.68
CA SER A 355 -58.05 -17.74 -62.13
C SER A 355 -58.17 -18.15 -60.67
#